data_AF-D9VST1-F1
#
_entry.id   AF-D9VST1-F1
#
_cell.length_a   1.000
_cell.length_b   1.000
_cell.length_c   1.000
_cell.angle_alpha   90.00
_cell.angle_beta   90.00
_cell.angle_gamma   90.00
#
_symmetry.space_group_name_H-M   'P 1'
#
loop_
_entity.id
_entity.type
_entity.pdbx_description
1 polymer ?
#
loop_
_entity_poly.entity_id
_entity_poly.type
_entity_poly.pdbx_seq_one_letter_code
_entity_poly.pdbx_strand_id
1 'polypeptide(L)'
;MNDLNDVPAPTSRQAARRQAPRRHVPAPHGPPGGPRPDRRRLLRHRPRTDQGPGPESLELTLQPVGAAGPDPFTPSSATAESAPVQPPLPNASGRGIRTVGAATPGLYGGTSRLGSCDVERQVAFLTSDAAKARSFAQAAGIEQEKIPDFLRALTPVVLRADTRVTNHGFRDGRAEGYQSVLQAGTAVLVDDHGMPRVRCGCGNPLAAPRSAKGNPVLKGEQWNGYQPTQVIVIEPTIQVIKRLVIVNVADNTWIERKAGDDGAQDKPPRTLPPYDPADGIPDAPATPAEDPCAGAEADGRARTTPRSSSPPPAGPPIPSAGPSAAGPDGPP
;
A
#
# COMPACT_ATOMS: atom_id res chain seq x y z
N MET A 1 -7.39 -56.04 51.68
CA MET A 1 -6.91 -56.52 50.37
C MET A 1 -6.10 -55.40 49.72
N ASN A 2 -4.79 -55.67 49.56
CA ASN A 2 -3.85 -55.29 48.50
C ASN A 2 -4.46 -54.60 47.25
N ASP A 3 -3.80 -53.72 46.49
CA ASP A 3 -2.43 -53.18 46.52
C ASP A 3 -2.38 -51.94 45.61
N LEU A 4 -1.36 -51.12 45.86
CA LEU A 4 -0.86 -49.96 45.11
C LEU A 4 -0.81 -50.16 43.57
N ASN A 5 -1.04 -49.08 42.83
CA ASN A 5 -0.33 -48.84 41.58
C ASN A 5 0.22 -47.41 41.59
N ASP A 6 1.49 -47.36 41.97
CA ASP A 6 2.37 -46.20 42.02
C ASP A 6 3.02 -45.97 40.65
N VAL A 7 3.26 -44.70 40.35
CA VAL A 7 3.81 -44.20 39.08
C VAL A 7 5.35 -44.29 39.12
N PRO A 8 6.04 -44.85 38.10
CA PRO A 8 7.47 -44.63 37.96
C PRO A 8 7.81 -43.60 36.87
N ALA A 9 8.65 -42.65 37.29
CA ALA A 9 9.33 -41.64 36.47
C ALA A 9 10.31 -42.24 35.44
N PRO A 10 10.68 -41.49 34.38
CA PRO A 10 11.55 -41.99 33.32
C PRO A 10 13.02 -42.07 33.74
N THR A 11 13.66 -43.21 33.44
CA THR A 11 15.08 -43.45 33.64
C THR A 11 15.88 -43.21 32.35
N SER A 12 16.99 -42.52 32.51
CA SER A 12 18.02 -42.19 31.53
C SER A 12 18.63 -43.43 30.86
N ARG A 13 18.77 -43.42 29.53
CA ARG A 13 19.68 -44.33 28.81
C ARG A 13 20.79 -43.57 28.07
N GLN A 14 21.97 -44.11 28.27
CA GLN A 14 23.28 -43.61 27.91
C GLN A 14 23.58 -43.60 26.41
N ALA A 15 24.53 -42.73 26.09
CA ALA A 15 25.21 -42.53 24.83
C ALA A 15 25.87 -43.80 24.25
N ALA A 16 25.77 -43.95 22.93
CA ALA A 16 26.64 -44.82 22.14
C ALA A 16 27.40 -43.98 21.12
N ARG A 17 28.70 -43.80 21.39
CA ARG A 17 29.71 -43.32 20.44
C ARG A 17 29.84 -44.33 19.28
N ARG A 18 29.85 -43.87 18.03
CA ARG A 18 30.44 -44.62 16.91
C ARG A 18 31.43 -43.74 16.16
N GLN A 19 32.66 -44.22 16.13
CA GLN A 19 33.85 -43.63 15.52
C GLN A 19 33.83 -43.81 13.99
N ALA A 20 34.29 -42.79 13.27
CA ALA A 20 34.59 -42.85 11.84
C ALA A 20 36.09 -43.18 11.64
N PRO A 21 36.48 -44.04 10.69
CA PRO A 21 37.89 -44.32 10.42
C PRO A 21 38.49 -43.32 9.42
N ARG A 22 39.69 -42.84 9.78
CA ARG A 22 40.64 -42.13 8.93
C ARG A 22 41.26 -43.07 7.88
N ARG A 23 41.52 -42.59 6.66
CA ARG A 23 42.55 -43.14 5.76
C ARG A 23 43.40 -42.01 5.15
N HIS A 24 44.71 -42.18 5.29
CA HIS A 24 45.80 -41.39 4.68
C HIS A 24 46.18 -42.00 3.30
N VAL A 25 46.34 -41.21 2.22
CA VAL A 25 47.60 -40.70 1.57
C VAL A 25 48.35 -41.81 0.79
N PRO A 26 48.80 -41.64 -0.49
CA PRO A 26 49.94 -40.78 -0.85
C PRO A 26 49.95 -40.04 -2.21
N ALA A 27 50.82 -39.03 -2.25
CA ALA A 27 51.28 -38.28 -3.41
C ALA A 27 52.40 -39.01 -4.18
N PRO A 28 52.73 -38.56 -5.40
CA PRO A 28 54.15 -38.43 -5.76
C PRO A 28 54.52 -37.12 -6.50
N HIS A 29 55.83 -36.84 -6.49
CA HIS A 29 56.56 -35.66 -6.97
C HIS A 29 56.75 -35.58 -8.51
N GLY A 30 57.03 -34.36 -9.03
CA GLY A 30 57.18 -33.91 -10.46
C GLY A 30 58.43 -34.38 -11.24
N PRO A 31 59.09 -33.61 -12.18
CA PRO A 31 59.03 -32.17 -12.54
C PRO A 31 59.05 -31.90 -14.10
N PRO A 32 59.79 -30.91 -14.69
CA PRO A 32 59.33 -29.55 -15.09
C PRO A 32 59.43 -29.24 -16.62
N GLY A 33 58.82 -28.14 -17.11
CA GLY A 33 59.16 -27.61 -18.44
C GLY A 33 58.33 -26.43 -18.99
N GLY A 34 58.96 -25.25 -19.10
CA GLY A 34 58.92 -24.36 -20.27
C GLY A 34 57.67 -23.49 -20.59
N PRO A 35 57.80 -22.15 -20.80
CA PRO A 35 56.68 -21.25 -21.09
C PRO A 35 56.57 -20.88 -22.58
N ARG A 36 55.37 -20.79 -23.19
CA ARG A 36 54.96 -19.97 -24.39
C ARG A 36 53.43 -20.03 -24.61
N PRO A 37 52.79 -19.14 -25.40
CA PRO A 37 52.78 -17.69 -25.31
C PRO A 37 51.33 -17.13 -25.19
N ASP A 38 51.30 -15.88 -24.77
CA ASP A 38 50.15 -15.00 -24.55
C ASP A 38 49.33 -14.76 -25.83
N ARG A 39 48.06 -15.20 -25.84
CA ARG A 39 47.07 -14.75 -26.85
C ARG A 39 46.15 -13.72 -26.21
N ARG A 40 46.61 -12.47 -26.23
CA ARG A 40 45.78 -11.27 -26.06
C ARG A 40 44.64 -11.30 -27.07
N ARG A 41 43.45 -11.74 -26.64
CA ARG A 41 42.20 -11.51 -27.35
C ARG A 41 41.68 -10.15 -26.88
N LEU A 42 41.89 -9.12 -27.71
CA LEU A 42 41.24 -7.81 -27.57
C LEU A 42 39.72 -8.02 -27.71
N LEU A 43 39.04 -8.30 -26.61
CA LEU A 43 37.61 -8.14 -26.51
C LEU A 43 37.34 -6.64 -26.49
N ARG A 44 36.91 -6.11 -27.64
CA ARG A 44 36.31 -4.79 -27.73
C ARG A 44 35.16 -4.73 -26.71
N HIS A 45 35.34 -3.94 -25.65
CA HIS A 45 34.26 -3.55 -24.76
C HIS A 45 33.20 -2.83 -25.59
N ARG A 46 32.14 -3.55 -25.96
CA ARG A 46 30.87 -2.89 -26.27
C ARG A 46 30.32 -2.35 -24.95
N PRO A 47 30.04 -1.04 -24.84
CA PRO A 47 29.30 -0.54 -23.69
C PRO A 47 27.96 -1.26 -23.64
N ARG A 48 27.63 -1.82 -22.47
CA ARG A 48 26.29 -2.33 -22.16
C ARG A 48 25.34 -1.17 -22.40
N THR A 49 24.53 -1.30 -23.44
CA THR A 49 23.31 -0.51 -23.62
C THR A 49 22.50 -0.55 -22.34
N ASP A 50 22.08 0.63 -21.90
CA ASP A 50 21.10 0.88 -20.85
C ASP A 50 20.05 -0.22 -20.77
N GLN A 51 19.95 -0.84 -19.59
CA GLN A 51 18.74 -1.56 -19.22
C GLN A 51 17.67 -0.49 -18.98
N GLY A 52 16.85 -0.26 -20.01
CA GLY A 52 15.54 0.37 -19.84
C GLY A 52 14.69 -0.42 -18.83
N PRO A 53 13.62 0.18 -18.29
CA PRO A 53 12.79 -0.45 -17.27
C PRO A 53 12.25 -1.78 -17.82
N GLY A 54 12.57 -2.87 -17.13
CA GLY A 54 12.06 -4.20 -17.45
C GLY A 54 10.53 -4.23 -17.48
N PRO A 55 9.93 -5.25 -18.12
CA PRO A 55 8.47 -5.32 -18.29
C PRO A 55 7.77 -5.15 -16.95
N GLU A 56 6.85 -4.19 -16.92
CA GLU A 56 5.91 -3.99 -15.81
C GLU A 56 5.28 -5.33 -15.46
N SER A 57 5.48 -5.79 -14.23
CA SER A 57 5.13 -7.16 -13.85
C SER A 57 3.64 -7.40 -14.11
N LEU A 58 3.36 -8.38 -14.98
CA LEU A 58 2.02 -8.94 -15.22
C LEU A 58 1.53 -9.74 -14.01
N GLU A 59 2.31 -9.86 -12.94
CA GLU A 59 1.96 -10.65 -11.76
C GLU A 59 1.28 -9.78 -10.68
N LEU A 60 0.19 -10.29 -10.12
CA LEU A 60 -0.53 -9.70 -9.00
C LEU A 60 -0.57 -10.68 -7.84
N THR A 61 0.17 -10.37 -6.78
CA THR A 61 0.27 -11.25 -5.60
C THR A 61 -0.90 -11.00 -4.65
N LEU A 62 -1.67 -12.04 -4.36
CA LEU A 62 -2.74 -12.02 -3.36
C LEU A 62 -2.15 -12.30 -1.98
N GLN A 63 -2.45 -11.42 -1.03
CA GLN A 63 -1.93 -11.49 0.33
C GLN A 63 -3.10 -11.62 1.33
N PRO A 64 -3.42 -12.86 1.75
CA PRO A 64 -4.42 -13.12 2.76
C PRO A 64 -4.12 -12.43 4.10
N VAL A 65 -5.15 -12.23 4.92
CA VAL A 65 -5.01 -11.76 6.30
C VAL A 65 -4.13 -12.72 7.08
N GLY A 66 -3.23 -12.18 7.92
CA GLY A 66 -2.31 -12.97 8.76
C GLY A 66 -1.13 -13.60 8.03
N ALA A 67 -1.16 -13.74 6.70
CA ALA A 67 -0.02 -14.23 5.94
C ALA A 67 1.10 -13.18 5.91
N ALA A 68 2.33 -13.54 6.29
CA ALA A 68 3.48 -12.62 6.21
C ALA A 68 3.74 -12.17 4.74
N GLY A 69 3.46 -13.04 3.77
CA GLY A 69 3.78 -12.79 2.37
C GLY A 69 5.28 -12.99 2.08
N PRO A 70 5.72 -12.66 0.85
CA PRO A 70 7.11 -12.86 0.45
C PRO A 70 8.03 -11.82 1.12
N ASP A 71 9.19 -12.30 1.58
CA ASP A 71 10.34 -11.51 2.02
C ASP A 71 9.98 -10.41 3.05
N PRO A 72 9.48 -10.77 4.24
CA PRO A 72 9.04 -9.80 5.23
C PRO A 72 10.19 -8.96 5.78
N PHE A 73 9.97 -7.65 5.94
CA PHE A 73 10.89 -6.76 6.64
C PHE A 73 10.99 -7.14 8.12
N THR A 74 9.88 -7.48 8.77
CA THR A 74 9.83 -7.79 10.20
C THR A 74 8.89 -8.95 10.50
N PRO A 75 8.98 -9.54 11.71
CA PRO A 75 7.84 -10.26 12.29
C PRO A 75 6.60 -9.36 12.35
N SER A 76 5.43 -9.98 12.53
CA SER A 76 4.16 -9.25 12.64
C SER A 76 4.13 -8.31 13.85
N SER A 77 3.69 -7.08 13.61
CA SER A 77 3.26 -6.11 14.63
C SER A 77 1.74 -5.97 14.68
N ALA A 78 0.99 -6.71 13.86
CA ALA A 78 -0.46 -6.75 13.93
C ALA A 78 -0.91 -7.26 15.30
N THR A 79 -1.85 -6.55 15.94
CA THR A 79 -2.42 -6.94 17.24
C THR A 79 -3.44 -8.07 17.06
N ALA A 80 -3.76 -8.82 18.12
CA ALA A 80 -4.76 -9.89 18.04
C ALA A 80 -6.17 -9.35 17.73
N GLU A 81 -6.35 -8.04 17.96
CA GLU A 81 -7.52 -7.23 17.68
C GLU A 81 -7.52 -6.64 16.26
N SER A 82 -6.50 -6.97 15.44
CA SER A 82 -6.62 -6.90 13.99
C SER A 82 -7.82 -7.72 13.57
N ALA A 83 -8.74 -7.12 12.82
CA ALA A 83 -10.03 -7.74 12.56
C ALA A 83 -9.85 -9.13 11.91
N PRO A 84 -10.71 -10.11 12.25
CA PRO A 84 -10.78 -11.34 11.48
C PRO A 84 -11.06 -11.00 10.01
N VAL A 85 -10.82 -11.96 9.11
CA VAL A 85 -11.20 -11.85 7.69
C VAL A 85 -12.56 -11.19 7.58
N GLN A 86 -12.60 -10.02 6.94
CA GLN A 86 -13.84 -9.28 6.79
C GLN A 86 -14.66 -9.91 5.67
N PRO A 87 -15.99 -10.05 5.81
CA PRO A 87 -16.82 -10.49 4.71
C PRO A 87 -16.67 -9.51 3.54
N PRO A 88 -16.77 -9.98 2.28
CA PRO A 88 -16.77 -9.09 1.13
C PRO A 88 -17.87 -8.04 1.31
N LEU A 89 -17.50 -6.76 1.21
CA LEU A 89 -18.49 -5.70 1.27
C LEU A 89 -19.37 -5.73 0.00
N PRO A 90 -20.68 -5.42 0.12
CA PRO A 90 -21.53 -5.23 -1.04
C PRO A 90 -20.92 -4.20 -2.01
N ASN A 91 -20.84 -4.56 -3.29
CA ASN A 91 -20.50 -3.63 -4.36
C ASN A 91 -21.79 -3.27 -5.12
N ALA A 92 -22.58 -2.35 -4.55
CA ALA A 92 -23.89 -1.98 -5.08
C ALA A 92 -23.82 -1.47 -6.54
N SER A 93 -22.70 -0.85 -6.95
CA SER A 93 -22.52 -0.40 -8.34
C SER A 93 -22.20 -1.52 -9.33
N GLY A 94 -21.74 -2.69 -8.86
CA GLY A 94 -21.31 -3.80 -9.72
C GLY A 94 -20.18 -3.46 -10.71
N ARG A 95 -19.57 -2.28 -10.56
CA ARG A 95 -18.46 -1.82 -11.42
C ARG A 95 -17.18 -2.52 -10.99
N GLY A 96 -16.25 -2.71 -11.93
CA GLY A 96 -14.94 -3.34 -11.69
C GLY A 96 -14.07 -2.58 -10.70
N ILE A 97 -12.75 -2.75 -10.78
CA ILE A 97 -11.81 -2.07 -9.87
C ILE A 97 -12.15 -0.58 -9.78
N ARG A 98 -12.52 -0.12 -8.58
CA ARG A 98 -12.93 1.27 -8.34
C ARG A 98 -11.93 2.01 -7.48
N THR A 99 -11.79 3.30 -7.75
CA THR A 99 -10.97 4.20 -6.96
C THR A 99 -11.83 4.84 -5.89
N VAL A 100 -11.37 4.80 -4.63
CA VAL A 100 -12.06 5.38 -3.47
C VAL A 100 -11.15 6.43 -2.83
N GLY A 101 -11.70 7.61 -2.56
CA GLY A 101 -10.96 8.67 -1.87
C GLY A 101 -10.62 8.28 -0.43
N ALA A 102 -9.39 8.54 -0.01
CA ALA A 102 -8.86 8.14 1.29
C ALA A 102 -9.60 8.71 2.52
N ALA A 103 -10.32 9.83 2.36
CA ALA A 103 -11.16 10.41 3.41
C ALA A 103 -12.59 9.85 3.47
N THR A 104 -12.94 8.88 2.62
CA THR A 104 -14.28 8.26 2.62
C THR A 104 -14.58 7.64 3.99
N PRO A 105 -15.62 8.09 4.72
CA PRO A 105 -15.96 7.50 5.99
C PRO A 105 -16.25 6.00 5.86
N GLY A 106 -15.60 5.20 6.69
CA GLY A 106 -15.74 3.76 6.69
C GLY A 106 -15.00 3.05 5.57
N LEU A 107 -14.08 3.71 4.86
CA LEU A 107 -13.07 3.03 4.04
C LEU A 107 -12.24 2.06 4.90
N TYR A 108 -11.90 2.51 6.11
CA TYR A 108 -11.15 1.76 7.10
C TYR A 108 -12.04 1.30 8.26
N GLY A 109 -11.59 0.25 8.93
CA GLY A 109 -12.14 -0.22 10.18
C GLY A 109 -11.09 -0.25 11.30
N GLY A 110 -11.54 -0.60 12.49
CA GLY A 110 -10.69 -0.82 13.64
C GLY A 110 -11.51 -1.28 14.84
N THR A 111 -10.86 -1.48 15.97
CA THR A 111 -11.53 -1.77 17.24
C THR A 111 -11.45 -0.54 18.12
N SER A 112 -12.57 -0.12 18.71
CA SER A 112 -12.61 1.08 19.54
C SER A 112 -11.56 1.00 20.65
N ARG A 113 -10.78 2.08 20.81
CA ARG A 113 -9.72 2.22 21.82
C ARG A 113 -8.50 1.31 21.64
N LEU A 114 -8.40 0.59 20.52
CA LEU A 114 -7.31 -0.35 20.27
C LEU A 114 -6.72 -0.19 18.86
N GLY A 115 -5.39 -0.23 18.80
CA GLY A 115 -4.64 -0.15 17.56
C GLY A 115 -4.61 -1.52 16.89
N SER A 116 -4.80 -1.56 15.57
CA SER A 116 -4.60 -2.80 14.80
C SER A 116 -3.12 -3.17 14.65
N CYS A 117 -2.21 -2.26 14.98
CA CYS A 117 -0.77 -2.46 14.89
C CYS A 117 -0.08 -1.90 16.14
N ASP A 118 0.86 -2.66 16.69
CA ASP A 118 1.79 -2.22 17.72
C ASP A 118 2.94 -1.44 17.06
N VAL A 119 2.79 -0.12 17.06
CA VAL A 119 3.73 0.81 16.40
C VAL A 119 5.12 0.73 17.01
N GLU A 120 5.23 0.70 18.34
CA GLU A 120 6.55 0.68 19.01
C GLU A 120 7.27 -0.65 18.77
N ARG A 121 6.54 -1.78 18.74
CA ARG A 121 7.12 -3.06 18.31
C ARG A 121 7.61 -3.01 16.87
N GLN A 122 6.86 -2.39 15.97
CA GLN A 122 7.27 -2.22 14.57
C GLN A 122 8.54 -1.36 14.45
N VAL A 123 8.64 -0.26 15.23
CA VAL A 123 9.84 0.57 15.32
C VAL A 123 11.02 -0.26 15.80
N ALA A 124 10.86 -1.02 16.88
CA ALA A 124 11.91 -1.86 17.44
C ALA A 124 12.40 -2.91 16.42
N PHE A 125 11.49 -3.58 15.71
CA PHE A 125 11.87 -4.56 14.70
C PHE A 125 12.62 -3.94 13.51
N LEU A 126 12.12 -2.83 12.95
CA LEU A 126 12.76 -2.21 11.79
C LEU A 126 14.13 -1.61 12.11
N THR A 127 14.28 -1.03 13.31
CA THR A 127 15.53 -0.38 13.73
C THR A 127 16.59 -1.37 14.24
N SER A 128 16.22 -2.62 14.53
CA SER A 128 17.16 -3.66 14.99
C SER A 128 18.12 -4.16 13.91
N ASP A 129 17.82 -3.94 12.63
CA ASP A 129 18.65 -4.33 11.49
C ASP A 129 18.89 -3.12 10.59
N ALA A 130 20.15 -2.68 10.50
CA ALA A 130 20.53 -1.49 9.76
C ALA A 130 20.27 -1.59 8.24
N ALA A 131 20.37 -2.79 7.66
CA ALA A 131 20.12 -2.98 6.23
C ALA A 131 18.62 -2.91 5.93
N LYS A 132 17.79 -3.52 6.78
CA LYS A 132 16.33 -3.41 6.68
C LYS A 132 15.85 -1.98 6.93
N ALA A 133 16.37 -1.30 7.95
CA ALA A 133 16.06 0.10 8.22
C ALA A 133 16.34 0.98 6.99
N ARG A 134 17.54 0.88 6.41
CA ARG A 134 17.92 1.64 5.22
C ARG A 134 17.02 1.37 4.03
N SER A 135 16.76 0.09 3.74
CA SER A 135 15.92 -0.31 2.61
C SER A 135 14.45 0.07 2.80
N PHE A 136 13.95 0.02 4.03
CA PHE A 136 12.62 0.52 4.38
C PHE A 136 12.53 2.02 4.11
N ALA A 137 13.49 2.79 4.63
CA ALA A 137 13.53 4.24 4.47
C ALA A 137 13.58 4.66 2.99
N GLN A 138 14.40 3.98 2.19
CA GLN A 138 14.47 4.20 0.75
C GLN A 138 13.13 3.94 0.06
N ALA A 139 12.45 2.83 0.38
CA ALA A 139 11.15 2.50 -0.22
C ALA A 139 10.02 3.40 0.27
N ALA A 140 10.07 3.86 1.53
CA ALA A 140 9.10 4.78 2.10
C ALA A 140 9.34 6.25 1.69
N GLY A 141 10.50 6.57 1.10
CA GLY A 141 10.86 7.92 0.68
C GLY A 141 11.21 8.84 1.85
N ILE A 142 11.83 8.31 2.90
CA ILE A 142 12.20 9.04 4.12
C ILE A 142 13.70 8.88 4.43
N GLU A 143 14.22 9.73 5.30
CA GLU A 143 15.55 9.53 5.91
C GLU A 143 15.50 8.35 6.89
N GLN A 144 16.61 7.61 7.01
CA GLN A 144 16.67 6.41 7.85
C GLN A 144 16.43 6.73 9.34
N GLU A 145 16.94 7.85 9.80
CA GLU A 145 16.82 8.33 11.18
C GLU A 145 15.38 8.76 11.51
N LYS A 146 14.55 8.99 10.49
CA LYS A 146 13.14 9.40 10.62
C LYS A 146 12.17 8.23 10.73
N ILE A 147 12.63 6.98 10.62
CA ILE A 147 11.76 5.79 10.72
C ILE A 147 10.88 5.82 11.99
N PRO A 148 11.40 6.09 13.20
CA PRO A 148 10.58 6.11 14.40
C PRO A 148 9.47 7.15 14.35
N ASP A 149 9.81 8.39 13.98
CA ASP A 149 8.84 9.50 13.90
C ASP A 149 7.81 9.27 12.79
N PHE A 150 8.26 8.74 11.64
CA PHE A 150 7.39 8.36 10.55
C PHE A 150 6.34 7.35 10.99
N LEU A 151 6.75 6.24 11.62
CA LEU A 151 5.84 5.18 12.05
C LEU A 151 4.84 5.67 13.12
N ARG A 152 5.28 6.52 14.06
CA ARG A 152 4.40 7.12 15.09
C ARG A 152 3.42 8.14 14.56
N ALA A 153 3.71 8.76 13.41
CA ALA A 153 2.77 9.65 12.74
C ALA A 153 1.67 8.88 11.98
N LEU A 154 1.86 7.59 11.71
CA LEU A 154 0.86 6.77 11.02
C LEU A 154 -0.23 6.28 11.96
N THR A 155 -1.43 6.11 11.41
CA THR A 155 -2.61 5.66 12.14
C THR A 155 -2.83 4.17 11.92
N PRO A 156 -2.88 3.33 12.97
CA PRO A 156 -3.21 1.91 12.83
C PRO A 156 -4.70 1.72 12.55
N VAL A 157 -5.02 1.08 11.42
CA VAL A 157 -6.37 0.72 10.98
C VAL A 157 -6.41 -0.65 10.32
N VAL A 158 -7.60 -1.11 9.95
CA VAL A 158 -7.85 -2.35 9.21
C VAL A 158 -8.51 -2.02 7.87
N LEU A 159 -8.11 -2.69 6.79
CA LEU A 159 -8.77 -2.57 5.50
C LEU A 159 -10.16 -3.22 5.53
N ARG A 160 -11.20 -2.53 5.05
CA ARG A 160 -12.54 -3.11 4.93
C ARG A 160 -12.85 -3.69 3.54
N ALA A 161 -11.98 -3.46 2.56
CA ALA A 161 -12.10 -4.01 1.22
C ALA A 161 -10.76 -4.54 0.74
N ASP A 162 -10.80 -5.50 -0.18
CA ASP A 162 -9.63 -6.00 -0.87
C ASP A 162 -8.96 -4.83 -1.60
N THR A 163 -7.72 -4.51 -1.26
CA THR A 163 -7.08 -3.25 -1.68
C THR A 163 -5.83 -3.52 -2.49
N ARG A 164 -5.74 -2.90 -3.68
CA ARG A 164 -4.55 -2.98 -4.53
C ARG A 164 -3.48 -2.00 -4.04
N VAL A 165 -2.24 -2.48 -3.92
CA VAL A 165 -1.08 -1.72 -3.48
C VAL A 165 0.18 -2.11 -4.26
N THR A 166 1.21 -1.28 -4.18
CA THR A 166 2.59 -1.75 -4.37
C THR A 166 3.15 -2.11 -3.00
N ASN A 167 3.51 -3.38 -2.80
CA ASN A 167 4.15 -3.87 -1.58
C ASN A 167 5.64 -4.10 -1.85
N HIS A 168 6.51 -3.91 -0.85
CA HIS A 168 7.95 -4.08 -0.99
C HIS A 168 8.47 -5.19 -0.07
N GLY A 169 9.01 -6.25 -0.64
CA GLY A 169 9.72 -7.29 0.11
C GLY A 169 11.18 -6.94 0.30
N PHE A 170 11.81 -7.41 1.37
CA PHE A 170 13.24 -7.23 1.61
C PHE A 170 14.04 -8.43 1.10
N ARG A 171 14.65 -8.29 -0.08
CA ARG A 171 15.43 -9.36 -0.73
C ARG A 171 16.79 -8.81 -1.17
N ASP A 172 17.85 -9.59 -0.97
CA ASP A 172 19.22 -9.23 -1.39
C ASP A 172 19.67 -7.85 -0.91
N GLY A 173 19.29 -7.50 0.33
CA GLY A 173 19.64 -6.23 0.96
C GLY A 173 18.84 -5.02 0.48
N ARG A 174 17.84 -5.19 -0.39
CA ARG A 174 17.05 -4.09 -0.97
C ARG A 174 15.54 -4.31 -0.86
N ALA A 175 14.80 -3.21 -0.94
CA ALA A 175 13.34 -3.24 -1.06
C ALA A 175 12.95 -3.50 -2.53
N GLU A 176 12.28 -4.63 -2.79
CA GLU A 176 11.76 -4.98 -4.12
C GLU A 176 10.24 -4.76 -4.18
N GLY A 177 9.80 -3.79 -4.98
CA GLY A 177 8.39 -3.49 -5.16
C GLY A 177 7.67 -4.46 -6.11
N TYR A 178 6.57 -5.05 -5.66
CA TYR A 178 5.68 -5.92 -6.44
C TYR A 178 4.21 -5.48 -6.30
N GLN A 179 3.38 -5.81 -7.28
CA GLN A 179 1.95 -5.50 -7.24
C GLN A 179 1.21 -6.51 -6.39
N SER A 180 0.30 -6.05 -5.54
CA SER A 180 -0.42 -6.92 -4.63
C SER A 180 -1.86 -6.48 -4.40
N VAL A 181 -2.72 -7.44 -4.06
CA VAL A 181 -4.00 -7.20 -3.38
C VAL A 181 -3.88 -7.68 -1.94
N LEU A 182 -4.14 -6.78 -1.01
CA LEU A 182 -4.27 -7.10 0.41
C LEU A 182 -5.73 -7.45 0.70
N GLN A 183 -5.97 -8.59 1.34
CA GLN A 183 -7.32 -9.00 1.72
C GLN A 183 -7.94 -8.04 2.75
N ALA A 184 -9.25 -7.80 2.64
CA ALA A 184 -10.03 -7.14 3.68
C ALA A 184 -9.84 -7.82 5.06
N GLY A 185 -9.57 -7.03 6.10
CA GLY A 185 -9.12 -7.49 7.42
C GLY A 185 -7.61 -7.32 7.64
N THR A 186 -6.85 -6.96 6.61
CA THR A 186 -5.41 -6.70 6.78
C THR A 186 -5.18 -5.43 7.60
N ALA A 187 -4.41 -5.55 8.68
CA ALA A 187 -3.93 -4.42 9.49
C ALA A 187 -2.83 -3.63 8.77
N VAL A 188 -3.00 -2.32 8.71
CA VAL A 188 -2.09 -1.38 8.05
C VAL A 188 -1.89 -0.11 8.89
N LEU A 189 -0.74 0.53 8.70
CA LEU A 189 -0.51 1.89 9.16
C LEU A 189 -0.78 2.87 8.00
N VAL A 190 -1.68 3.82 8.20
CA VAL A 190 -2.05 4.83 7.18
C VAL A 190 -1.49 6.20 7.51
N ASP A 191 -1.06 6.95 6.50
CA ASP A 191 -0.59 8.32 6.71
C ASP A 191 -1.73 9.33 6.86
N ASP A 192 -1.33 10.58 7.07
CA ASP A 192 -2.21 11.73 7.26
C ASP A 192 -2.91 12.20 5.97
N HIS A 193 -2.65 11.55 4.83
CA HIS A 193 -3.43 11.71 3.59
C HIS A 193 -4.33 10.51 3.33
N GLY A 194 -4.31 9.54 4.28
CA GLY A 194 -5.11 8.34 4.32
C GLY A 194 -4.62 7.23 3.39
N MET A 195 -3.32 7.20 3.05
CA MET A 195 -2.75 6.11 2.26
C MET A 195 -2.17 5.01 3.15
N PRO A 196 -2.38 3.72 2.87
CA PRO A 196 -1.64 2.64 3.53
C PRO A 196 -0.14 2.74 3.23
N ARG A 197 0.69 2.81 4.27
CA ARG A 197 2.15 2.97 4.17
C ARG A 197 2.93 1.80 4.73
N VAL A 198 2.36 1.01 5.63
CA VAL A 198 3.00 -0.20 6.16
C VAL A 198 1.97 -1.30 6.35
N ARG A 199 2.31 -2.53 5.95
CA ARG A 199 1.53 -3.73 6.29
C ARG A 199 2.03 -4.34 7.59
N CYS A 200 1.19 -4.38 8.62
CA CYS A 200 1.62 -4.74 9.97
C CYS A 200 1.98 -6.23 10.12
N GLY A 201 1.45 -7.09 9.25
CA GLY A 201 1.77 -8.53 9.24
C GLY A 201 3.22 -8.86 8.85
N CYS A 202 3.94 -7.93 8.21
CA CYS A 202 5.31 -8.15 7.73
C CYS A 202 6.24 -6.94 7.81
N GLY A 203 5.76 -5.79 8.26
CA GLY A 203 6.54 -4.55 8.33
C GLY A 203 6.91 -3.94 6.98
N ASN A 204 6.36 -4.47 5.89
CA ASN A 204 6.72 -4.04 4.55
C ASN A 204 6.18 -2.64 4.26
N PRO A 205 7.00 -1.75 3.65
CA PRO A 205 6.51 -0.46 3.20
C PRO A 205 5.59 -0.63 1.99
N LEU A 206 4.51 0.15 1.97
CA LEU A 206 3.48 0.17 0.96
C LEU A 206 3.50 1.50 0.20
N ALA A 207 3.15 1.42 -1.09
CA ALA A 207 2.95 2.57 -1.95
C ALA A 207 1.68 2.37 -2.80
N ALA A 208 1.26 3.45 -3.48
CA ALA A 208 0.16 3.40 -4.43
C ALA A 208 0.38 2.28 -5.48
N PRO A 209 -0.69 1.59 -5.91
CA PRO A 209 -0.57 0.58 -6.95
C PRO A 209 -0.13 1.20 -8.26
N ARG A 210 0.65 0.46 -9.04
CA ARG A 210 0.95 0.81 -10.42
C ARG A 210 -0.23 0.42 -11.31
N SER A 211 -0.45 1.17 -12.38
CA SER A 211 -1.45 0.85 -13.39
C SER A 211 -1.27 -0.57 -13.89
N ALA A 212 -2.35 -1.36 -13.90
CA ALA A 212 -2.31 -2.69 -14.48
C ALA A 212 -2.26 -2.59 -16.01
N LYS A 213 -1.33 -3.28 -16.66
CA LYS A 213 -1.38 -3.54 -18.10
C LYS A 213 -1.97 -4.92 -18.34
N GLY A 214 -3.09 -4.98 -19.05
CA GLY A 214 -3.76 -6.24 -19.39
C GLY A 214 -4.34 -6.98 -18.17
N ASN A 215 -4.53 -8.29 -18.33
CA ASN A 215 -5.04 -9.16 -17.28
C ASN A 215 -3.86 -9.72 -16.47
N PRO A 216 -3.73 -9.38 -15.18
CA PRO A 216 -2.62 -9.87 -14.39
C PRO A 216 -2.77 -11.36 -14.08
N VAL A 217 -1.64 -12.07 -14.05
CA VAL A 217 -1.52 -13.42 -13.53
C VAL A 217 -1.55 -13.36 -12.02
N LEU A 218 -2.55 -13.98 -11.41
CA LEU A 218 -2.68 -14.05 -9.96
C LEU A 218 -1.64 -15.01 -9.37
N LYS A 219 -0.99 -14.60 -8.28
CA LYS A 219 -0.10 -15.44 -7.49
C LYS A 219 -0.52 -15.48 -6.03
N GLY A 220 -0.26 -16.59 -5.37
CA GLY A 220 -0.66 -16.83 -3.98
C GLY A 220 -2.04 -17.45 -3.85
N GLU A 221 -2.45 -17.65 -2.62
CA GLU A 221 -3.75 -18.25 -2.28
C GLU A 221 -4.89 -17.26 -2.52
N GLN A 222 -5.91 -17.70 -3.25
CA GLN A 222 -7.17 -16.98 -3.36
C GLN A 222 -8.05 -17.36 -2.17
N TRP A 223 -8.35 -16.39 -1.31
CA TRP A 223 -9.29 -16.61 -0.21
C TRP A 223 -10.72 -16.80 -0.73
N ASN A 224 -11.55 -17.46 0.08
CA ASN A 224 -12.97 -17.53 -0.19
C ASN A 224 -13.57 -16.12 -0.25
N GLY A 225 -14.27 -15.80 -1.34
CA GLY A 225 -14.85 -14.49 -1.56
C GLY A 225 -13.94 -13.47 -2.26
N TYR A 226 -12.72 -13.83 -2.68
CA TYR A 226 -11.92 -12.96 -3.55
C TYR A 226 -12.67 -12.70 -4.87
N GLN A 227 -12.89 -11.43 -5.18
CA GLN A 227 -13.55 -10.99 -6.40
C GLN A 227 -12.69 -9.91 -7.07
N PRO A 228 -12.04 -10.20 -8.22
CA PRO A 228 -11.17 -9.23 -8.90
C PRO A 228 -11.86 -7.89 -9.21
N THR A 229 -13.18 -7.92 -9.44
CA THR A 229 -14.01 -6.75 -9.74
C THR A 229 -14.40 -5.94 -8.49
N GLN A 230 -14.19 -6.46 -7.28
CA GLN A 230 -14.46 -5.75 -6.02
C GLN A 230 -13.20 -5.18 -5.36
N VAL A 231 -12.03 -5.38 -5.95
CA VAL A 231 -10.78 -4.79 -5.47
C VAL A 231 -10.83 -3.27 -5.63
N ILE A 232 -10.43 -2.53 -4.61
CA ILE A 232 -10.35 -1.07 -4.65
C ILE A 232 -8.92 -0.56 -4.80
N VAL A 233 -8.81 0.64 -5.33
CA VAL A 233 -7.61 1.49 -5.26
C VAL A 233 -7.94 2.67 -4.36
N ILE A 234 -7.03 3.03 -3.46
CA ILE A 234 -7.22 4.19 -2.59
C ILE A 234 -6.49 5.38 -3.21
N GLU A 235 -7.19 6.50 -3.33
CA GLU A 235 -6.64 7.76 -3.82
C GLU A 235 -6.37 8.70 -2.63
N PRO A 236 -5.13 9.20 -2.47
CA PRO A 236 -4.79 10.10 -1.37
C PRO A 236 -5.62 11.37 -1.45
N THR A 237 -5.86 11.95 -0.27
CA THR A 237 -6.35 13.33 -0.21
C THR A 237 -5.22 14.32 -0.49
N ILE A 238 -5.56 15.53 -0.92
CA ILE A 238 -4.62 16.66 -0.98
C ILE A 238 -4.52 17.36 0.39
N GLN A 239 -5.61 17.29 1.17
CA GLN A 239 -5.72 17.93 2.48
C GLN A 239 -5.40 16.92 3.58
N VAL A 240 -4.61 17.35 4.56
CA VAL A 240 -4.29 16.53 5.75
C VAL A 240 -5.55 16.11 6.50
N ILE A 241 -5.74 14.80 6.63
CA ILE A 241 -6.76 14.14 7.43
C ILE A 241 -6.30 14.14 8.88
N LYS A 242 -6.84 15.04 9.69
CA LYS A 242 -6.55 15.08 11.13
C LYS A 242 -7.22 13.95 11.90
N ARG A 243 -8.32 13.40 11.36
CA ARG A 243 -9.16 12.37 11.98
C ARG A 243 -9.78 11.49 10.91
N LEU A 244 -9.67 10.18 11.08
CA LEU A 244 -10.32 9.19 10.25
C LEU A 244 -11.67 8.81 10.88
N VAL A 245 -12.72 8.75 10.06
CA VAL A 245 -14.00 8.15 10.46
C VAL A 245 -13.99 6.70 9.99
N ILE A 246 -13.77 5.78 10.92
CA ILE A 246 -13.62 4.34 10.68
C ILE A 246 -14.81 3.56 11.25
N VAL A 247 -15.00 2.33 10.81
CA VAL A 247 -16.02 1.42 11.34
C VAL A 247 -15.44 0.55 12.45
N ASN A 248 -16.16 0.44 13.57
CA ASN A 248 -15.88 -0.55 14.59
C ASN A 248 -16.22 -1.94 14.05
N VAL A 249 -15.21 -2.78 13.89
CA VAL A 249 -15.37 -4.12 13.31
C VAL A 249 -16.13 -5.09 14.23
N ALA A 250 -16.28 -4.76 15.52
CA ALA A 250 -16.97 -5.60 16.48
C ALA A 250 -18.50 -5.44 16.43
N ASP A 251 -19.01 -4.24 16.15
CA ASP A 251 -20.44 -3.91 16.28
C ASP A 251 -20.99 -3.01 15.16
N ASN A 252 -20.20 -2.74 14.11
CA ASN A 252 -20.56 -1.85 12.99
C ASN A 252 -20.92 -0.41 13.40
N THR A 253 -20.41 0.10 14.53
CA THR A 253 -20.58 1.51 14.90
C THR A 253 -19.50 2.42 14.32
N TRP A 254 -19.70 3.73 14.35
CA TRP A 254 -18.73 4.71 13.86
C TRP A 254 -17.71 5.12 14.94
N ILE A 255 -16.44 5.18 14.56
CA ILE A 255 -15.33 5.69 15.38
C ILE A 255 -14.65 6.86 14.65
N GLU A 256 -14.44 7.97 15.35
CA GLU A 256 -13.53 9.04 14.95
C GLU A 256 -12.17 8.80 15.63
N ARG A 257 -11.19 8.30 14.86
CA ARG A 257 -9.81 8.08 15.31
C ARG A 257 -8.94 9.25 14.91
N LYS A 258 -8.18 9.80 15.85
CA LYS A 258 -7.21 10.87 15.54
C LYS A 258 -6.04 10.31 14.73
N ALA A 259 -5.55 11.06 13.75
CA ALA A 259 -4.37 10.65 13.00
C ALA A 259 -3.13 10.50 13.92
N GLY A 260 -2.36 9.43 13.72
CA GLY A 260 -1.19 9.08 14.53
C GLY A 260 -1.51 8.53 15.93
N ASP A 261 -2.79 8.35 16.27
CA ASP A 261 -3.21 7.78 17.55
C ASP A 261 -3.47 6.27 17.42
N ASP A 262 -3.09 5.51 18.43
CA ASP A 262 -3.32 4.06 18.50
C ASP A 262 -4.76 3.69 18.87
N GLY A 263 -5.64 4.67 19.02
CA GLY A 263 -7.04 4.50 19.40
C GLY A 263 -7.35 5.00 20.81
N ALA A 264 -6.35 5.30 21.65
CA ALA A 264 -6.57 5.81 23.01
C ALA A 264 -7.53 7.04 23.05
N GLN A 265 -7.55 7.85 21.99
CA GLN A 265 -8.37 9.05 21.85
C GLN A 265 -9.65 8.84 21.00
N ASP A 266 -10.00 7.59 20.68
CA ASP A 266 -11.20 7.23 19.93
C ASP A 266 -12.47 7.74 20.63
N LYS A 267 -13.40 8.21 19.82
CA LYS A 267 -14.72 8.68 20.24
C LYS A 267 -15.70 8.57 19.06
N PRO A 268 -17.01 8.63 19.29
CA PRO A 268 -17.97 8.76 18.19
C PRO A 268 -17.73 10.06 17.39
N PRO A 269 -17.91 10.06 16.06
CA PRO A 269 -17.87 11.28 15.27
C PRO A 269 -19.01 12.21 15.68
N ARG A 270 -18.76 13.53 15.62
CA ARG A 270 -19.79 14.54 15.96
C ARG A 270 -20.99 14.49 15.03
N THR A 271 -20.72 14.23 13.76
CA THR A 271 -21.73 14.09 12.71
C THR A 271 -21.58 12.69 12.14
N LEU A 272 -22.64 11.90 12.21
CA LEU A 272 -22.64 10.56 11.65
C LEU A 272 -22.69 10.64 10.11
N PRO A 273 -21.91 9.81 9.39
CA PRO A 273 -22.09 9.63 7.95
C PRO A 273 -23.54 9.28 7.61
N PRO A 274 -24.08 9.74 6.46
CA PRO A 274 -25.50 9.60 6.12
C PRO A 274 -25.87 8.21 5.58
N TYR A 275 -25.10 7.17 5.89
CA TYR A 275 -25.29 5.79 5.44
C TYR A 275 -24.88 4.81 6.54
N ASP A 276 -25.45 3.60 6.49
CA ASP A 276 -25.09 2.53 7.40
C ASP A 276 -23.73 1.94 6.98
N PRO A 277 -22.74 1.81 7.88
CA PRO A 277 -21.48 1.15 7.55
C PRO A 277 -21.65 -0.30 7.07
N ALA A 278 -22.75 -0.98 7.43
CA ALA A 278 -23.06 -2.33 6.97
C ALA A 278 -23.39 -2.39 5.47
N ASP A 279 -23.82 -1.27 4.86
CA ASP A 279 -24.13 -1.20 3.42
C ASP A 279 -22.87 -1.16 2.54
N GLY A 280 -21.69 -0.98 3.15
CA GLY A 280 -20.39 -1.04 2.49
C GLY A 280 -19.65 0.29 2.43
N ILE A 281 -18.79 0.44 1.42
CA ILE A 281 -18.03 1.67 1.14
C ILE A 281 -18.72 2.38 -0.03
N PRO A 282 -19.19 3.62 0.12
CA PRO A 282 -19.90 4.33 -0.94
C PRO A 282 -19.03 4.56 -2.18
N ASP A 283 -19.68 4.62 -3.35
CA ASP A 283 -19.00 4.81 -4.64
C ASP A 283 -18.58 6.27 -4.93
N ALA A 284 -19.06 7.23 -4.14
CA ALA A 284 -18.74 8.65 -4.28
C ALA A 284 -18.25 9.23 -2.94
N PRO A 285 -17.31 10.20 -2.95
CA PRO A 285 -17.02 10.96 -1.75
C PRO A 285 -18.32 11.57 -1.25
N ALA A 286 -18.60 11.44 0.05
CA ALA A 286 -19.75 12.11 0.65
C ALA A 286 -19.62 13.61 0.37
N THR A 287 -20.49 14.15 -0.49
CA THR A 287 -20.69 15.59 -0.58
C THR A 287 -21.02 16.06 0.83
N PRO A 288 -20.33 17.07 1.39
CA PRO A 288 -20.79 17.70 2.60
C PRO A 288 -22.24 18.16 2.37
N ALA A 289 -23.13 17.88 3.31
CA ALA A 289 -24.47 18.45 3.27
C ALA A 289 -24.33 19.97 3.12
N GLU A 290 -24.95 20.54 2.08
CA GLU A 290 -24.95 21.97 1.86
C GLU A 290 -25.50 22.67 3.10
N ASP A 291 -24.77 23.67 3.60
CA ASP A 291 -25.21 24.55 4.67
C ASP A 291 -26.54 25.21 4.24
N PRO A 292 -27.66 25.07 4.99
CA PRO A 292 -28.95 25.65 4.60
C PRO A 292 -29.05 27.15 4.92
N CYS A 293 -27.96 27.89 4.70
CA CYS A 293 -27.88 29.33 4.92
C CYS A 293 -27.49 30.04 3.62
N ALA A 294 -28.29 29.87 2.58
CA ALA A 294 -28.32 30.77 1.43
C ALA A 294 -29.77 30.99 0.96
N GLY A 295 -30.31 32.17 1.27
CA GLY A 295 -31.40 32.78 0.50
C GLY A 295 -32.80 32.71 1.09
N ALA A 296 -33.05 33.44 2.17
CA ALA A 296 -34.36 34.05 2.38
C ALA A 296 -34.35 35.44 1.74
N GLU A 297 -34.88 35.60 0.53
CA GLU A 297 -35.45 36.87 0.05
C GLU A 297 -36.63 36.65 -0.91
N ALA A 298 -37.81 36.99 -0.40
CA ALA A 298 -38.91 37.75 -0.99
C ALA A 298 -39.60 37.30 -2.30
N ASP A 299 -40.89 37.00 -2.13
CA ASP A 299 -41.99 37.14 -3.09
C ASP A 299 -41.87 38.33 -4.05
N GLY A 300 -42.16 38.10 -5.34
CA GLY A 300 -42.06 39.18 -6.32
C GLY A 300 -42.55 38.93 -7.75
N ARG A 301 -43.70 38.26 -7.93
CA ARG A 301 -44.65 38.43 -9.06
C ARG A 301 -44.20 38.08 -10.50
N ALA A 302 -45.02 37.21 -11.08
CA ALA A 302 -45.03 36.75 -12.47
C ALA A 302 -44.81 37.83 -13.55
N ARG A 303 -44.00 37.48 -14.56
CA ARG A 303 -44.13 38.01 -15.93
C ARG A 303 -43.62 37.02 -16.98
N THR A 304 -44.58 36.41 -17.66
CA THR A 304 -44.62 35.89 -19.04
C THR A 304 -43.33 35.90 -19.88
N THR A 305 -43.02 34.73 -20.46
CA THR A 305 -42.08 34.50 -21.58
C THR A 305 -42.57 35.18 -22.88
N PRO A 306 -41.70 35.45 -23.87
CA PRO A 306 -41.46 34.42 -24.90
C PRO A 306 -40.04 34.36 -25.55
N ARG A 307 -39.72 33.15 -26.04
CA ARG A 307 -38.88 32.72 -27.18
C ARG A 307 -37.70 33.56 -27.73
N SER A 308 -36.54 32.89 -27.74
CA SER A 308 -35.77 32.40 -28.91
C SER A 308 -35.29 33.38 -30.00
N SER A 309 -33.96 33.53 -30.11
CA SER A 309 -33.24 33.57 -31.40
C SER A 309 -31.72 33.41 -31.21
N SER A 310 -31.16 32.42 -31.92
CA SER A 310 -29.74 32.05 -32.04
C SER A 310 -28.88 33.12 -32.77
N PRO A 311 -27.54 33.10 -32.65
CA PRO A 311 -26.63 34.03 -33.32
C PRO A 311 -26.24 33.58 -34.75
N PRO A 312 -25.87 34.50 -35.67
CA PRO A 312 -25.40 34.15 -37.01
C PRO A 312 -23.87 33.97 -37.09
N PRO A 313 -23.33 33.19 -38.05
CA PRO A 313 -21.90 33.04 -38.32
C PRO A 313 -21.36 33.97 -39.44
N ALA A 314 -20.03 33.93 -39.57
CA ALA A 314 -19.10 34.81 -40.28
C ALA A 314 -19.25 35.00 -41.80
N GLY A 315 -18.65 36.08 -42.31
CA GLY A 315 -18.34 36.31 -43.74
C GLY A 315 -16.87 36.77 -43.94
N PRO A 316 -16.16 36.35 -45.02
CA PRO A 316 -14.75 36.68 -45.27
C PRO A 316 -14.58 37.65 -46.51
N PRO A 317 -13.41 37.80 -47.17
CA PRO A 317 -12.63 39.05 -47.21
C PRO A 317 -12.46 39.66 -48.62
N ILE A 318 -11.95 40.90 -48.75
CA ILE A 318 -11.53 41.49 -50.05
C ILE A 318 -10.25 42.36 -49.91
N PRO A 319 -9.35 42.44 -50.92
CA PRO A 319 -7.92 42.74 -50.76
C PRO A 319 -7.38 44.00 -51.48
N SER A 320 -6.11 44.32 -51.14
CA SER A 320 -4.97 44.76 -51.99
C SER A 320 -4.72 46.19 -52.50
N ALA A 321 -3.41 46.52 -52.41
CA ALA A 321 -2.54 47.47 -53.16
C ALA A 321 -2.62 48.97 -52.79
N GLY A 322 -1.53 49.73 -52.59
CA GLY A 322 -0.08 49.59 -52.82
C GLY A 322 0.63 50.90 -52.36
N PRO A 323 1.85 51.27 -52.82
CA PRO A 323 3.11 51.00 -52.13
C PRO A 323 4.03 52.23 -51.84
N SER A 324 5.24 51.94 -51.31
CA SER A 324 6.50 52.72 -51.27
C SER A 324 6.65 53.82 -50.21
N ALA A 325 7.81 54.09 -49.59
CA ALA A 325 9.15 53.49 -49.57
C ALA A 325 9.98 54.14 -48.42
N ALA A 326 11.05 53.46 -48.00
CA ALA A 326 12.35 53.94 -47.46
C ALA A 326 12.36 55.07 -46.39
N GLY A 327 12.96 54.88 -45.21
CA GLY A 327 14.39 54.70 -45.01
C GLY A 327 14.79 54.95 -43.52
N PRO A 328 16.09 54.89 -43.15
CA PRO A 328 16.59 54.03 -42.08
C PRO A 328 17.38 54.73 -40.94
N ASP A 329 17.97 53.88 -40.08
CA ASP A 329 19.11 54.08 -39.15
C ASP A 329 18.85 54.88 -37.85
N GLY A 330 19.35 54.52 -36.67
CA GLY A 330 20.30 53.50 -36.22
C GLY A 330 20.57 53.71 -34.70
N PRO A 331 21.27 52.79 -34.01
CA PRO A 331 21.49 52.79 -32.55
C PRO A 331 22.84 53.46 -32.17
N PRO A 332 23.15 53.68 -30.87
CA PRO A 332 23.56 52.63 -29.92
C PRO A 332 22.74 52.55 -28.62
#